data_AF-A0A4R8HQZ6-F1
#
_entry.id   AF-A0A4R8HQZ6-F1
#
_cell.length_a   1.000
_cell.length_b   1.000
_cell.length_c   1.000
_cell.angle_alpha   90.00
_cell.angle_beta   90.00
_cell.angle_gamma   90.00
#
_symmetry.space_group_name_H-M   'P 1'
#
loop_
_entity.id
_entity.type
_entity.pdbx_description
1 polymer ?
#
loop_
_entity_poly.entity_id
_entity_poly.type
_entity_poly.pdbx_seq_one_letter_code
_entity_poly.pdbx_strand_id
1 'polypeptide(L)'
;MTRITNNMIINNFRNNYQKNAGQIDEYMDQISTGKKFSQISGDPIAGSKVLDLQSTIKFSERYIENIDDGNSWLSTTDQALSDTVTTLRSLRDLAVQGSNDTMTDNDRGKLKTEVDQLKKHILEISNSSYNGLYIFNGTKTQTEPYQSATTSNPDDYLANGLGSISTNDLKREIAPKTDVPINISGDEVGFSNMLADLNKFSEALESPSDSGEIESSISRIDQHIESVLSARGKVGAIQKRLDLAKDRLESEKINNTQILSDTQDLDMAEAITNLTNAENIYRASLSVGARIIQPTLMEFLR
;
A
#
# COMPACT_ATOMS: atom_id res chain seq x y z
N MET A 1 -54.43 -49.05 -21.18
CA MET A 1 -53.77 -47.99 -21.99
C MET A 1 -54.29 -46.65 -21.54
N THR A 2 -53.43 -45.83 -20.94
CA THR A 2 -53.77 -44.48 -20.47
C THR A 2 -54.07 -43.60 -21.70
N ARG A 3 -55.25 -43.00 -21.80
CA ARG A 3 -55.59 -42.08 -22.89
C ARG A 3 -54.81 -40.78 -22.67
N ILE A 4 -53.82 -40.51 -23.51
CA ILE A 4 -53.18 -39.20 -23.57
C ILE A 4 -54.12 -38.29 -24.35
N THR A 5 -54.70 -37.29 -23.68
CA THR A 5 -55.59 -36.32 -24.32
C THR A 5 -54.78 -35.33 -25.16
N ASN A 6 -55.31 -34.84 -26.28
CA ASN A 6 -54.66 -33.83 -27.13
C ASN A 6 -54.15 -32.61 -26.30
N ASN A 7 -54.91 -32.18 -25.30
CA ASN A 7 -54.52 -31.13 -24.36
C ASN A 7 -53.27 -31.46 -23.53
N MET A 8 -53.02 -32.73 -23.17
CA MET A 8 -51.80 -33.13 -22.45
C MET A 8 -50.57 -33.04 -23.37
N ILE A 9 -50.71 -33.39 -24.64
CA ILE A 9 -49.62 -33.30 -25.63
C ILE A 9 -49.28 -31.83 -25.91
N ILE A 10 -50.30 -30.97 -26.08
CA ILE A 10 -50.12 -29.53 -26.29
C ILE A 10 -49.47 -28.87 -25.07
N ASN A 11 -49.90 -29.22 -23.85
CA ASN A 11 -49.29 -28.69 -22.62
C ASN A 11 -47.84 -29.17 -22.45
N ASN A 12 -47.55 -30.43 -22.77
CA ASN A 12 -46.18 -30.96 -22.73
C ASN A 12 -45.29 -30.25 -23.76
N PHE A 13 -45.79 -30.06 -24.99
CA PHE A 13 -45.11 -29.27 -26.02
C PHE A 13 -44.83 -27.84 -25.57
N ARG A 14 -45.84 -27.13 -25.03
CA ARG A 14 -45.69 -25.76 -24.53
C ARG A 14 -44.64 -25.68 -23.42
N ASN A 15 -44.64 -26.63 -22.48
CA ASN A 15 -43.65 -26.69 -21.40
C ASN A 15 -42.24 -26.94 -21.94
N ASN A 16 -42.07 -27.86 -22.90
CA ASN A 16 -40.75 -28.10 -23.52
C ASN A 16 -40.28 -26.91 -24.36
N TYR A 17 -41.19 -26.26 -25.08
CA TYR A 17 -40.91 -25.05 -25.83
C TYR A 17 -40.42 -23.92 -24.92
N GLN A 18 -41.12 -23.66 -23.81
CA GLN A 18 -40.71 -22.67 -22.82
C GLN A 18 -39.37 -23.02 -22.16
N LYS A 19 -39.11 -24.30 -21.89
CA LYS A 19 -37.80 -24.76 -21.38
C LYS A 19 -36.68 -24.50 -22.38
N ASN A 20 -36.88 -24.87 -23.65
CA ASN A 20 -35.87 -24.68 -24.69
C ASN A 20 -35.61 -23.19 -24.98
N ALA A 21 -36.65 -22.36 -24.97
CA ALA A 21 -36.50 -20.91 -25.08
C ALA A 21 -35.66 -20.35 -23.92
N GLY A 22 -35.96 -20.74 -22.68
CA GLY A 22 -35.19 -20.33 -21.51
C GLY A 22 -33.72 -20.80 -21.54
N GLN A 23 -33.43 -21.97 -22.09
CA GLN A 23 -32.05 -22.45 -22.27
C GLN A 23 -31.27 -21.62 -23.30
N ILE A 24 -31.91 -21.17 -24.38
CA ILE A 24 -31.29 -20.27 -25.35
C ILE A 24 -30.98 -18.93 -24.68
N ASP A 25 -31.95 -18.38 -23.94
CA ASP A 25 -31.77 -17.11 -23.21
C ASP A 25 -30.60 -17.21 -22.21
N GLU A 26 -30.49 -18.32 -21.48
CA GLU A 26 -29.39 -18.58 -20.55
C GLU A 26 -28.03 -18.63 -21.25
N TYR A 27 -27.90 -19.39 -22.35
CA TYR A 27 -26.64 -19.42 -23.11
C TYR A 27 -26.31 -18.06 -23.73
N MET A 28 -27.31 -17.31 -24.19
CA MET A 28 -27.11 -15.94 -24.68
C MET A 28 -26.59 -15.02 -23.58
N ASP A 29 -27.14 -15.10 -22.37
CA ASP A 29 -26.67 -14.34 -21.20
C ASP A 29 -25.25 -14.73 -20.80
N GLN A 30 -24.93 -16.03 -20.76
CA GLN A 30 -23.59 -16.53 -20.46
C GLN A 30 -22.57 -16.03 -21.49
N ILE A 31 -22.88 -16.13 -22.79
CA ILE A 31 -22.03 -15.66 -23.88
C ILE A 31 -21.87 -14.13 -23.84
N SER A 32 -22.95 -13.39 -23.56
CA SER A 32 -22.90 -11.94 -23.47
C SER A 32 -22.09 -11.45 -22.26
N THR A 33 -22.10 -12.18 -21.15
CA THR A 33 -21.37 -11.82 -19.92
C THR A 33 -19.98 -12.42 -19.86
N GLY A 34 -19.68 -13.44 -20.67
CA GLY A 34 -18.45 -14.22 -20.63
C GLY A 34 -18.32 -15.11 -19.38
N LYS A 35 -19.41 -15.33 -18.65
CA LYS A 35 -19.40 -15.99 -17.34
C LYS A 35 -20.25 -17.25 -17.35
N LYS A 36 -19.79 -18.30 -16.67
CA LYS A 36 -20.51 -19.57 -16.47
C LYS A 36 -21.85 -19.38 -15.77
N PHE A 37 -21.92 -18.43 -14.84
CA PHE A 37 -23.16 -18.07 -14.16
C PHE A 37 -23.23 -16.55 -13.94
N SER A 38 -24.39 -15.95 -14.21
CA SER A 38 -24.64 -14.52 -14.02
C SER A 38 -25.14 -14.19 -12.60
N GLN A 39 -25.76 -15.16 -11.93
CA GLN A 39 -26.32 -15.03 -10.59
C GLN A 39 -25.83 -16.17 -9.68
N ILE A 40 -25.66 -15.86 -8.40
CA ILE A 40 -25.26 -16.83 -7.37
C ILE A 40 -26.30 -17.96 -7.21
N SER A 41 -27.56 -17.70 -7.56
CA SER A 41 -28.61 -18.71 -7.55
C SER A 41 -28.40 -19.83 -8.58
N GLY A 42 -27.67 -19.56 -9.68
CA GLY A 42 -27.40 -20.53 -10.74
C GLY A 42 -26.44 -21.65 -10.30
N ASP A 43 -25.42 -21.29 -9.51
CA ASP A 43 -24.56 -22.24 -8.80
C ASP A 43 -24.19 -21.65 -7.43
N PRO A 44 -24.91 -22.02 -6.35
CA PRO A 44 -24.64 -21.48 -5.03
C PRO A 44 -23.25 -21.84 -4.48
N ILE A 45 -22.70 -22.99 -4.90
CA ILE A 45 -21.41 -23.49 -4.41
C ILE A 45 -20.28 -22.70 -5.09
N ALA A 46 -20.30 -22.64 -6.43
CA ALA A 46 -19.32 -21.86 -7.18
C ALA A 46 -19.49 -20.35 -6.87
N GLY A 47 -20.72 -19.88 -6.72
CA GLY A 47 -21.04 -18.49 -6.38
C GLY A 47 -20.47 -18.06 -5.03
N SER A 48 -20.58 -18.88 -3.98
CA SER A 48 -19.94 -18.58 -2.68
C SER A 48 -18.43 -18.47 -2.80
N LYS A 49 -17.79 -19.41 -3.51
CA LYS A 49 -16.34 -19.40 -3.72
C LYS A 49 -15.88 -18.17 -4.49
N VAL A 50 -16.64 -17.76 -5.51
CA VAL A 50 -16.37 -16.53 -6.28
C VAL A 50 -16.43 -15.29 -5.39
N LEU A 51 -17.43 -15.19 -4.50
CA LEU A 51 -17.52 -14.07 -3.56
C LEU A 51 -16.33 -14.03 -2.59
N ASP A 52 -15.94 -15.19 -2.05
CA ASP A 52 -14.79 -15.29 -1.14
C ASP A 52 -13.49 -14.88 -1.85
N LEU A 53 -13.28 -15.34 -3.10
CA LEU A 53 -12.11 -14.98 -3.91
C LEU A 53 -12.10 -13.49 -4.27
N GLN A 54 -13.23 -12.93 -4.71
CA GLN A 54 -13.34 -11.50 -4.99
C GLN A 54 -13.07 -10.65 -3.74
N SER A 55 -13.59 -11.07 -2.59
CA SER A 55 -13.31 -10.38 -1.33
C SER A 55 -11.82 -10.48 -0.97
N THR A 56 -11.22 -11.65 -1.13
CA THR A 56 -9.80 -11.88 -0.85
C THR A 56 -8.92 -11.02 -1.75
N ILE A 57 -9.20 -10.98 -3.06
CA ILE A 57 -8.48 -10.14 -4.03
C ILE A 57 -8.57 -8.66 -3.62
N LYS A 58 -9.77 -8.16 -3.29
CA LYS A 58 -9.95 -6.78 -2.82
C LYS A 58 -9.19 -6.48 -1.53
N PHE A 59 -9.12 -7.42 -0.61
CA PHE A 59 -8.31 -7.26 0.60
C PHE A 59 -6.82 -7.21 0.27
N SER A 60 -6.33 -8.11 -0.60
CA SER A 60 -4.94 -8.07 -1.07
C SER A 60 -4.59 -6.75 -1.76
N GLU A 61 -5.48 -6.21 -2.60
CA GLU A 61 -5.29 -4.90 -3.25
C GLU A 61 -5.16 -3.78 -2.22
N ARG A 62 -6.06 -3.72 -1.22
CA ARG A 62 -5.98 -2.74 -0.14
C ARG A 62 -4.69 -2.86 0.69
N TYR A 63 -4.23 -4.08 0.94
CA TYR A 63 -2.96 -4.28 1.65
C TYR A 63 -1.76 -3.83 0.81
N ILE A 64 -1.77 -4.07 -0.50
CA ILE A 64 -0.74 -3.55 -1.41
C ILE A 64 -0.72 -2.02 -1.39
N GLU A 65 -1.90 -1.37 -1.45
CA GLU A 65 -2.00 0.10 -1.32
C GLU A 65 -1.45 0.59 0.02
N ASN A 66 -1.81 -0.05 1.14
CA ASN A 66 -1.27 0.29 2.46
C ASN A 66 0.25 0.12 2.53
N ILE A 67 0.80 -0.89 1.87
CA ILE A 67 2.24 -1.13 1.77
C ILE A 67 2.91 -0.03 0.95
N ASP A 68 2.33 0.35 -0.19
CA ASP A 68 2.86 1.40 -1.06
C ASP A 68 2.87 2.77 -0.36
N ASP A 69 1.82 3.08 0.41
CA ASP A 69 1.77 4.25 1.29
C ASP A 69 2.87 4.19 2.36
N GLY A 70 3.05 3.02 2.98
CA GLY A 70 4.12 2.79 3.97
C GLY A 70 5.51 2.96 3.36
N ASN A 71 5.75 2.44 2.17
CA ASN A 71 7.00 2.58 1.43
C ASN A 71 7.27 4.03 1.04
N SER A 72 6.24 4.79 0.65
CA SER A 72 6.36 6.22 0.35
C SER A 72 6.74 7.05 1.59
N TRP A 73 6.14 6.73 2.74
CA TRP A 73 6.50 7.33 4.03
C TRP A 73 7.95 7.02 4.41
N LEU A 74 8.35 5.75 4.31
CA LEU A 74 9.71 5.29 4.65
C LEU A 74 10.76 5.83 3.67
N SER A 75 10.44 5.96 2.39
CA SER A 75 11.34 6.57 1.40
C SER A 75 11.60 8.03 1.69
N THR A 76 10.56 8.79 2.08
CA THR A 76 10.72 10.18 2.54
C THR A 76 11.59 10.25 3.81
N THR A 77 11.41 9.28 4.71
CA THR A 77 12.22 9.17 5.93
C THR A 77 13.69 8.84 5.62
N ASP A 78 13.98 7.86 4.76
CA ASP A 78 15.35 7.54 4.37
C ASP A 78 16.05 8.70 3.67
N GLN A 79 15.34 9.44 2.81
CA GLN A 79 15.87 10.64 2.16
C GLN A 79 16.28 11.70 3.20
N ALA A 80 15.39 12.03 4.13
CA ALA A 80 15.68 12.98 5.20
C ALA A 80 16.88 12.52 6.06
N LEU A 81 16.97 11.24 6.40
CA LEU A 81 18.11 10.70 7.14
C LEU A 81 19.40 10.72 6.30
N SER A 82 19.33 10.46 5.00
CA SER A 82 20.47 10.54 4.08
C SER A 82 21.03 11.98 3.98
N ASP A 83 20.14 12.96 3.91
CA ASP A 83 20.49 14.38 3.88
C ASP A 83 21.10 14.81 5.23
N THR A 84 20.60 14.26 6.34
CA THR A 84 21.20 14.44 7.68
C THR A 84 22.64 13.90 7.73
N VAL A 85 22.89 12.67 7.26
CA VAL A 85 24.25 12.10 7.23
C VAL A 85 25.20 12.95 6.38
N THR A 86 24.74 13.42 5.22
CA THR A 86 25.55 14.25 4.33
C THR A 86 25.90 15.58 4.99
N THR A 87 24.93 16.21 5.65
CA THR A 87 25.11 17.47 6.38
C THR A 87 26.06 17.31 7.58
N LEU A 88 25.93 16.22 8.32
CA LEU A 88 26.83 15.88 9.43
C LEU A 88 28.27 15.63 8.97
N ARG A 89 28.47 15.01 7.81
CA ARG A 89 29.81 14.84 7.23
C ARG A 89 30.44 16.18 6.88
N SER A 90 29.69 17.11 6.29
CA SER A 90 30.18 18.47 6.05
C SER A 90 30.51 19.20 7.35
N LEU A 91 29.67 19.07 8.38
CA LEU A 91 29.95 19.62 9.71
C LEU A 91 31.22 19.02 10.34
N ARG A 92 31.46 17.73 10.14
CA ARG A 92 32.69 17.06 10.57
C ARG A 92 33.92 17.63 9.87
N ASP A 93 33.86 17.87 8.57
CA ASP A 93 34.96 18.47 7.82
C ASP A 93 35.28 19.88 8.33
N LEU A 94 34.24 20.68 8.63
CA LEU A 94 34.39 22.00 9.26
C LEU A 94 34.95 21.91 10.68
N ALA A 95 34.59 20.88 11.46
CA ALA A 95 35.14 20.64 12.79
C ALA A 95 36.64 20.30 12.73
N VAL A 96 37.06 19.46 11.78
CA VAL A 96 38.49 19.18 11.55
C VAL A 96 39.23 20.45 11.12
N GLN A 97 38.64 21.26 10.24
CA GLN A 97 39.23 22.54 9.84
C GLN A 97 39.34 23.51 11.03
N GLY A 98 38.30 23.60 11.85
CA GLY A 98 38.25 24.43 13.05
C GLY A 98 39.21 23.99 14.16
N SER A 99 39.58 22.70 14.19
CA SER A 99 40.54 22.13 15.13
C SER A 99 42.00 22.48 14.81
N ASN A 100 42.27 23.19 13.71
CA ASN A 100 43.62 23.58 13.34
C ASN A 100 44.08 24.81 14.16
N ASP A 101 45.11 24.63 14.99
CA ASP A 101 45.66 25.66 15.89
C ASP A 101 46.17 26.91 15.17
N THR A 102 46.46 26.83 13.86
CA THR A 102 46.98 27.95 13.08
C THR A 102 45.89 28.92 12.57
N MET A 103 44.61 28.61 12.82
CA MET A 103 43.49 29.41 12.32
C MET A 103 43.28 30.70 13.13
N THR A 104 42.92 31.78 12.44
CA THR A 104 42.65 33.09 13.09
C THR A 104 41.22 33.16 13.63
N ASP A 105 40.97 34.04 14.59
CA ASP A 105 39.62 34.27 15.14
C ASP A 105 38.61 34.72 14.06
N ASN A 106 39.08 35.49 13.07
CA ASN A 106 38.25 35.91 11.94
C ASN A 106 37.88 34.74 11.01
N ASP A 107 38.77 33.77 10.84
CA ASP A 107 38.50 32.58 10.04
C ASP A 107 37.58 31.60 10.81
N ARG A 108 37.73 31.50 12.13
CA ARG A 108 36.78 30.78 13.00
C ARG A 108 35.37 31.36 12.92
N GLY A 109 35.23 32.69 12.91
CA GLY A 109 33.93 33.35 12.75
C GLY A 109 33.24 33.05 11.41
N LYS A 110 34.01 32.84 10.33
CA LYS A 110 33.47 32.41 9.03
C LYS A 110 33.00 30.97 9.07
N LEU A 111 33.79 30.05 9.65
CA LEU A 111 33.36 28.66 9.83
C LEU A 111 32.11 28.57 10.67
N LYS A 112 32.03 29.36 11.75
CA LYS A 112 30.81 29.43 12.59
C LYS A 112 29.58 29.77 11.76
N THR A 113 29.68 30.76 10.88
CA THR A 113 28.56 31.15 10.02
C THR A 113 28.10 29.98 9.15
N GLU A 114 29.04 29.19 8.62
CA GLU A 114 28.74 27.99 7.83
C GLU A 114 28.12 26.87 8.68
N VAL A 115 28.67 26.61 9.86
CA VAL A 115 28.14 25.65 10.84
C VAL A 115 26.71 26.01 11.25
N ASP A 116 26.44 27.29 11.49
CA ASP A 116 25.09 27.76 11.84
C ASP A 116 24.08 27.58 10.70
N GLN A 117 24.52 27.65 9.43
CA GLN A 117 23.65 27.34 8.29
C GLN A 117 23.38 25.85 8.17
N LEU A 118 24.40 25.00 8.31
CA LEU A 118 24.23 23.55 8.30
C LEU A 118 23.37 23.05 9.47
N LYS A 119 23.50 23.68 10.65
CA LYS A 119 22.63 23.44 11.81
C LYS A 119 21.17 23.77 11.50
N LYS A 120 20.90 24.92 10.87
CA LYS A 120 19.55 25.28 10.41
C LYS A 120 19.02 24.28 9.38
N HIS A 121 19.87 23.80 8.49
CA HIS A 121 19.48 22.78 7.53
C HIS A 121 19.09 21.46 8.20
N ILE A 122 19.83 21.00 9.22
CA ILE A 122 19.43 19.83 10.04
C ILE A 122 18.09 20.08 10.74
N LEU A 123 17.84 21.30 11.24
CA LEU A 123 16.55 21.66 11.82
C LEU A 123 15.41 21.55 10.78
N GLU A 124 15.63 22.05 9.56
CA GLU A 124 14.65 21.91 8.47
C GLU A 124 14.39 20.43 8.11
N ILE A 125 15.44 19.62 8.02
CA ILE A 125 15.33 18.17 7.76
C ILE A 125 14.56 17.48 8.89
N SER A 126 14.82 17.84 10.14
CA SER A 126 14.14 17.29 11.31
C SER A 126 12.63 17.62 11.33
N ASN A 127 12.23 18.68 10.61
CA ASN A 127 10.84 19.09 10.39
C ASN A 127 10.31 18.68 9.00
N SER A 128 10.95 17.72 8.33
CA SER A 128 10.44 17.18 7.06
C SER A 128 9.04 16.56 7.23
N SER A 129 8.23 16.72 6.18
CA SER A 129 6.84 16.25 6.17
C SER A 129 6.53 15.46 4.90
N TYR A 130 5.63 14.49 5.04
CA TYR A 130 5.06 13.71 3.96
C TYR A 130 3.55 13.98 3.94
N ASN A 131 3.01 14.49 2.82
CA ASN A 131 1.60 14.89 2.71
C ASN A 131 1.11 15.84 3.83
N GLY A 132 1.98 16.75 4.29
CA GLY A 132 1.68 17.69 5.39
C GLY A 132 1.73 17.07 6.79
N LEU A 133 2.15 15.81 6.90
CA LEU A 133 2.36 15.09 8.15
C LEU A 133 3.85 15.01 8.47
N TYR A 134 4.26 15.51 9.63
CA TYR A 134 5.64 15.45 10.10
C TYR A 134 6.06 14.02 10.41
N ILE A 135 7.20 13.59 9.85
CA ILE A 135 7.60 12.18 9.85
C ILE A 135 8.31 11.76 11.14
N PHE A 136 8.99 12.69 11.83
CA PHE A 136 9.80 12.42 13.01
C PHE A 136 9.08 12.64 14.35
N ASN A 137 7.78 12.97 14.33
CA ASN A 137 7.00 13.24 15.55
C ASN A 137 6.17 12.03 16.05
N GLY A 138 6.53 10.82 15.62
CA GLY A 138 5.79 9.59 15.89
C GLY A 138 4.31 9.72 15.56
N THR A 139 3.42 9.57 16.55
CA THR A 139 1.96 9.69 16.35
C THR A 139 1.44 11.12 16.27
N LYS A 140 2.23 12.14 16.65
CA LYS A 140 1.82 13.55 16.63
C LYS A 140 2.18 14.21 15.29
N THR A 141 1.65 13.67 14.22
CA THR A 141 2.06 14.03 12.85
C THR A 141 1.62 15.42 12.37
N GLN A 142 0.71 16.10 13.08
CA GLN A 142 0.20 17.43 12.68
C GLN A 142 0.92 18.61 13.35
N THR A 143 1.86 18.32 14.24
CA THR A 143 2.63 19.34 14.96
C THR A 143 4.08 19.31 14.53
N GLU A 144 4.66 20.48 14.31
CA GLU A 144 6.09 20.62 14.06
C GLU A 144 6.87 20.00 15.23
N PRO A 145 7.83 19.10 14.98
CA PRO A 145 8.55 18.41 16.06
C PRO A 145 9.63 19.29 16.71
N TYR A 146 10.35 20.09 15.92
CA TYR A 146 11.50 20.86 16.40
C TYR A 146 11.34 22.36 16.16
N GLN A 147 11.93 23.17 17.06
CA GLN A 147 12.02 24.62 16.95
C GLN A 147 13.47 25.09 17.03
N SER A 148 13.73 26.29 16.53
CA SER A 148 15.05 26.91 16.67
C SER A 148 15.28 27.35 18.12
N ALA A 149 16.32 26.83 18.76
CA ALA A 149 16.79 27.26 20.07
C ALA A 149 18.24 27.77 19.99
N THR A 150 18.59 28.68 20.90
CA THR A 150 19.93 29.27 21.04
C THR A 150 20.71 28.67 22.21
N THR A 151 20.16 27.65 22.87
CA THR A 151 20.72 27.02 24.07
C THR A 151 21.27 25.65 23.72
N SER A 152 22.30 25.23 24.45
CA SER A 152 22.94 23.92 24.27
C SER A 152 22.20 22.79 25.02
N ASN A 153 20.91 22.97 25.31
CA ASN A 153 20.04 22.02 26.00
C ASN A 153 19.13 21.29 24.97
N PRO A 154 19.15 19.95 24.91
CA PRO A 154 18.33 19.19 23.96
C PRO A 154 16.82 19.48 24.03
N ASP A 155 16.29 19.74 25.23
CA ASP A 155 14.85 19.92 25.45
C ASP A 155 14.31 21.22 24.83
N ASP A 156 15.16 22.23 24.65
CA ASP A 156 14.75 23.55 24.13
C ASP A 156 14.50 23.52 22.62
N TYR A 157 15.07 22.53 21.91
CA TYR A 157 14.86 22.28 20.49
C TYR A 157 13.52 21.59 20.19
N LEU A 158 12.81 21.07 21.20
CA LEU A 158 11.47 20.52 21.02
C LEU A 158 10.45 21.65 20.84
N ALA A 159 9.54 21.52 19.88
CA ALA A 159 8.53 22.55 19.65
C ALA A 159 7.64 22.78 20.89
N ASN A 160 7.30 24.05 21.15
CA ASN A 160 6.54 24.47 22.33
C ASN A 160 5.27 23.64 22.55
N GLY A 161 5.17 23.04 23.74
CA GLY A 161 4.01 22.24 24.15
C GLY A 161 4.09 20.74 23.85
N LEU A 162 5.19 20.25 23.25
CA LEU A 162 5.35 18.81 23.04
C LEU A 162 5.75 18.04 24.30
N GLY A 163 6.62 18.60 25.15
CA GLY A 163 7.19 17.97 26.35
C GLY A 163 8.10 16.76 26.06
N SER A 164 7.80 15.98 25.03
CA SER A 164 8.58 14.88 24.46
C SER A 164 8.03 14.52 23.07
N ILE A 165 8.90 14.03 22.19
CA ILE A 165 8.51 13.43 20.90
C ILE A 165 7.70 12.15 21.18
N SER A 166 6.61 11.94 20.43
CA SER A 166 5.88 10.67 20.57
C SER A 166 6.75 9.52 20.05
N THR A 167 7.04 8.55 20.92
CA THR A 167 7.74 7.31 20.56
C THR A 167 6.79 6.19 20.13
N ASN A 168 5.49 6.47 20.07
CA ASN A 168 4.49 5.46 19.73
C ASN A 168 4.57 5.07 18.25
N ASP A 169 4.37 3.77 18.00
CA ASP A 169 4.39 3.21 16.65
C ASP A 169 3.22 3.69 15.79
N LEU A 170 3.54 4.25 14.62
CA LEU A 170 2.59 4.45 13.54
C LEU A 170 2.46 3.14 12.77
N LYS A 171 1.38 2.41 13.06
CA LYS A 171 1.13 1.09 12.49
C LYS A 171 0.41 1.18 11.14
N ARG A 172 0.77 0.28 10.23
CA ARG A 172 0.05 0.00 8.98
C ARG A 172 -0.28 -1.48 8.91
N GLU A 173 -1.54 -1.77 8.60
CA GLU A 173 -2.02 -3.13 8.41
C GLU A 173 -1.62 -3.59 7.01
N ILE A 174 -0.79 -4.64 6.94
CA ILE A 174 -0.24 -5.18 5.68
C ILE A 174 -0.77 -6.58 5.36
N ALA A 175 -1.42 -7.22 6.32
CA ALA A 175 -2.10 -8.50 6.16
C ALA A 175 -3.10 -8.66 7.32
N PRO A 176 -4.05 -9.61 7.26
CA PRO A 176 -5.02 -9.80 8.33
C PRO A 176 -4.34 -9.95 9.68
N LYS A 177 -4.62 -9.03 10.62
CA LYS A 177 -4.06 -9.00 11.98
C LYS A 177 -2.52 -8.82 12.04
N THR A 178 -1.91 -8.34 10.96
CA THR A 178 -0.47 -8.10 10.90
C THR A 178 -0.20 -6.62 10.65
N ASP A 179 0.22 -5.94 11.71
CA ASP A 179 0.62 -4.54 11.66
C ASP A 179 2.13 -4.40 11.61
N VAL A 180 2.62 -3.43 10.83
CA VAL A 180 4.03 -3.03 10.77
C VAL A 180 4.17 -1.57 11.20
N PRO A 181 5.08 -1.27 12.14
CA PRO A 181 5.43 0.12 12.44
C PRO A 181 6.20 0.71 11.26
N ILE A 182 5.78 1.88 10.77
CA ILE A 182 6.40 2.57 9.63
C ILE A 182 7.11 3.87 10.02
N ASN A 183 7.16 4.21 11.31
CA ASN A 183 7.83 5.42 11.80
C ASN A 183 9.18 5.10 12.44
N ILE A 184 10.08 6.07 12.35
CA ILE A 184 11.20 6.23 13.26
C ILE A 184 10.99 7.55 13.98
N SER A 185 11.06 7.53 15.30
CA SER A 185 10.90 8.74 16.10
C SER A 185 12.16 9.60 16.04
N GLY A 186 11.99 10.93 16.08
CA GLY A 186 13.13 11.84 16.08
C GLY A 186 14.01 11.72 17.33
N ASP A 187 13.48 11.20 18.43
CA ASP A 187 14.23 10.82 19.64
C ASP A 187 15.16 9.63 19.38
N GLU A 188 14.68 8.62 18.65
CA GLU A 188 15.50 7.47 18.23
C GLU A 188 16.63 7.87 17.26
N VAL A 189 16.42 8.91 16.46
CA VAL A 189 17.47 9.50 15.61
C VAL A 189 18.42 10.40 16.42
N GLY A 190 17.94 10.98 17.52
CA GLY A 190 18.71 11.85 18.40
C GLY A 190 18.82 13.30 17.92
N PHE A 191 17.86 13.82 17.15
CA PHE A 191 17.93 15.19 16.60
C PHE A 191 18.06 16.28 17.67
N SER A 192 17.42 16.12 18.83
CA SER A 192 17.53 17.08 19.95
C SER A 192 18.95 17.17 20.50
N ASN A 193 19.58 16.02 20.76
CA ASN A 193 20.96 15.94 21.22
C ASN A 193 21.94 16.43 20.15
N MET A 194 21.68 16.09 18.89
CA MET A 194 22.47 16.53 17.75
C MET A 194 22.46 18.05 17.62
N LEU A 195 21.29 18.69 17.64
CA LEU A 195 21.17 20.14 17.54
C LEU A 195 21.83 20.86 18.73
N ALA A 196 21.69 20.31 19.94
CA ALA A 196 22.35 20.83 21.13
C ALA A 196 23.88 20.75 21.06
N ASP A 197 24.43 19.61 20.62
CA ASP A 197 25.88 19.44 20.48
C ASP A 197 26.47 20.28 19.33
N LEU A 198 25.72 20.48 18.25
CA LEU A 198 26.10 21.41 17.18
C LEU A 198 26.08 22.86 17.64
N ASN A 199 25.21 23.21 18.58
CA ASN A 199 25.24 24.54 19.20
C ASN A 199 26.48 24.73 20.08
N LYS A 200 26.85 23.73 20.88
CA LYS A 200 28.12 23.75 21.64
C LYS A 200 29.32 23.89 20.72
N PHE A 201 29.32 23.21 19.58
CA PHE A 201 30.38 23.33 18.58
C PHE A 201 30.44 24.76 17.99
N SER A 202 29.29 25.33 17.63
CA SER A 202 29.20 26.72 17.15
C SER A 202 29.69 27.75 18.20
N GLU A 203 29.38 27.54 19.48
CA GLU A 203 29.85 28.35 20.60
C GLU A 203 31.37 28.20 20.83
N ALA A 204 31.90 26.98 20.76
CA ALA A 204 33.33 26.70 20.90
C ALA A 204 34.19 27.37 19.81
N LEU A 205 33.61 27.64 18.63
CA LEU A 205 34.28 28.41 17.58
C LEU A 205 34.42 29.91 17.90
N GLU A 206 33.63 30.46 18.83
CA GLU A 206 33.77 31.87 19.25
C GLU A 206 34.83 32.07 20.34
N SER A 207 35.14 31.04 21.14
CA SER A 207 36.05 31.14 22.28
C SER A 207 37.38 30.39 22.02
N PRO A 208 38.52 31.08 21.87
CA PRO A 208 39.81 30.45 21.53
C PRO A 208 40.41 29.54 22.61
N SER A 209 39.85 29.50 23.82
CA SER A 209 40.38 28.70 24.94
C SER A 209 39.94 27.24 24.94
N ASP A 210 38.96 26.86 24.11
CA ASP A 210 38.28 25.56 24.18
C ASP A 210 38.62 24.64 22.99
N SER A 211 39.88 24.60 22.55
CA SER A 211 40.34 23.68 21.49
C SER A 211 40.00 22.20 21.79
N GLY A 212 39.94 21.81 23.06
CA GLY A 212 39.48 20.48 23.49
C GLY A 212 37.98 20.22 23.26
N GLU A 213 37.12 21.24 23.23
CA GLU A 213 35.70 21.06 22.89
C GLU A 213 35.48 20.91 21.38
N ILE A 214 36.34 21.50 20.54
CA ILE A 214 36.30 21.30 19.08
C ILE A 214 36.66 19.85 18.74
N GLU A 215 37.70 19.30 19.36
CA GLU A 215 38.08 17.89 19.19
C GLU A 215 36.99 16.94 19.71
N SER A 216 36.39 17.27 20.86
CA SER A 216 35.24 16.54 21.41
C SER A 216 34.02 16.59 20.48
N SER A 217 33.83 17.68 19.74
CA SER A 217 32.73 17.86 18.79
C SER A 217 32.86 16.92 17.58
N ILE A 218 34.07 16.61 17.12
CA ILE A 218 34.30 15.60 16.07
C ILE A 218 33.77 14.25 16.53
N SER A 219 34.11 13.83 17.75
CA SER A 219 33.65 12.56 18.31
C SER A 219 32.13 12.53 18.50
N ARG A 220 31.51 13.62 18.96
CA ARG A 220 30.04 13.74 19.08
C ARG A 220 29.38 13.66 17.70
N ILE A 221 29.90 14.34 16.69
CA ILE A 221 29.38 14.28 15.31
C ILE A 221 29.47 12.85 14.76
N ASP A 222 30.59 12.15 14.98
CA ASP A 222 30.74 10.75 14.57
C ASP A 222 29.69 9.84 15.25
N GLN A 223 29.40 10.05 16.54
CA GLN A 223 28.32 9.33 17.25
C GLN A 223 26.93 9.62 16.68
N HIS A 224 26.67 10.88 16.31
CA HIS A 224 25.41 11.29 15.67
C HIS A 224 25.28 10.66 14.28
N ILE A 225 26.36 10.59 13.49
CA ILE A 225 26.38 9.89 12.20
C ILE A 225 26.02 8.41 12.38
N GLU A 226 26.63 7.72 13.34
CA GLU A 226 26.32 6.31 13.63
C GLU A 226 24.87 6.11 14.08
N SER A 227 24.33 7.02 14.89
CA SER A 227 22.93 6.98 15.33
C SER A 227 21.96 7.12 14.15
N VAL A 228 22.22 8.06 13.24
CA VAL A 228 21.43 8.25 12.02
C VAL A 228 21.57 7.04 11.08
N LEU A 229 22.78 6.48 10.91
CA LEU A 229 22.99 5.27 10.11
C LEU A 229 22.25 4.05 10.69
N SER A 230 22.21 3.92 12.01
CA SER A 230 21.42 2.88 12.69
C SER A 230 19.92 3.04 12.43
N ALA A 231 19.41 4.27 12.53
CA ALA A 231 18.03 4.59 12.16
C ALA A 231 17.74 4.24 10.69
N ARG A 232 18.62 4.62 9.75
CA ARG A 232 18.49 4.25 8.32
C ARG A 232 18.48 2.74 8.11
N GLY A 233 19.35 2.01 8.81
CA GLY A 233 19.36 0.54 8.77
C GLY A 233 18.02 -0.06 9.17
N LYS A 234 17.35 0.51 10.19
CA LYS A 234 16.00 0.11 10.60
C LYS A 234 14.95 0.45 9.54
N VAL A 235 14.97 1.65 8.96
CA VAL A 235 14.07 2.03 7.85
C VAL A 235 14.21 1.04 6.70
N GLY A 236 15.44 0.75 6.27
CA GLY A 236 15.71 -0.19 5.19
C GLY A 236 15.25 -1.62 5.50
N ALA A 237 15.37 -2.07 6.74
CA ALA A 237 14.84 -3.37 7.16
C ALA A 237 13.31 -3.42 7.10
N ILE A 238 12.62 -2.33 7.48
CA ILE A 238 11.16 -2.23 7.39
C ILE A 238 10.73 -2.20 5.92
N GLN A 239 11.35 -1.36 5.08
CA GLN A 239 11.08 -1.32 3.64
C GLN A 239 11.24 -2.71 3.01
N LYS A 240 12.35 -3.41 3.31
CA LYS A 240 12.56 -4.75 2.78
C LYS A 240 11.48 -5.73 3.21
N ARG A 241 11.01 -5.63 4.46
CA ARG A 241 9.91 -6.45 4.97
C ARG A 241 8.59 -6.13 4.25
N LEU A 242 8.32 -4.85 3.98
CA LEU A 242 7.14 -4.41 3.23
C LEU A 242 7.18 -4.92 1.79
N ASP A 243 8.32 -4.81 1.09
CA ASP A 243 8.49 -5.31 -0.27
C ASP A 243 8.26 -6.83 -0.35
N LEU A 244 8.84 -7.60 0.58
CA LEU A 244 8.61 -9.04 0.65
C LEU A 244 7.14 -9.39 0.91
N ALA A 245 6.43 -8.60 1.70
CA ALA A 245 5.01 -8.78 1.93
C ALA A 245 4.19 -8.44 0.68
N LYS A 246 4.56 -7.38 -0.05
CA LYS A 246 3.94 -6.99 -1.32
C LYS A 246 4.11 -8.07 -2.38
N ASP A 247 5.32 -8.57 -2.60
CA ASP A 247 5.61 -9.64 -3.57
C ASP A 247 4.75 -10.88 -3.31
N ARG A 248 4.58 -11.24 -2.03
CA ARG A 248 3.71 -12.34 -1.60
C ARG A 248 2.24 -12.06 -1.90
N LEU A 249 1.73 -10.88 -1.55
CA LEU A 249 0.34 -10.50 -1.80
C LEU A 249 0.01 -10.41 -3.28
N GLU A 250 0.95 -9.94 -4.11
CA GLU A 250 0.81 -9.91 -5.57
C GLU A 250 0.73 -11.33 -6.14
N SER A 251 1.58 -12.24 -5.65
CA SER A 251 1.54 -13.66 -6.02
C SER A 251 0.22 -14.32 -5.61
N GLU A 252 -0.24 -14.08 -4.38
CA GLU A 252 -1.54 -14.58 -3.89
C GLU A 252 -2.71 -14.00 -4.70
N LYS A 253 -2.65 -12.71 -5.07
CA LYS A 253 -3.65 -12.06 -5.93
C LYS A 253 -3.72 -12.71 -7.30
N ILE A 254 -2.57 -12.93 -7.97
CA ILE A 254 -2.52 -13.59 -9.28
C ILE A 254 -3.12 -14.99 -9.21
N ASN A 255 -2.73 -15.78 -8.20
CA ASN A 255 -3.24 -17.13 -8.00
C ASN A 255 -4.76 -17.13 -7.76
N ASN A 256 -5.26 -16.24 -6.91
CA ASN A 256 -6.70 -16.13 -6.63
C ASN A 256 -7.49 -15.65 -7.85
N THR A 257 -6.93 -14.75 -8.66
CA THR A 257 -7.53 -14.31 -9.93
C THR A 257 -7.59 -15.47 -10.93
N GLN A 258 -6.57 -16.32 -11.01
CA GLN A 258 -6.61 -17.52 -11.86
C GLN A 258 -7.72 -18.47 -11.40
N ILE A 259 -7.80 -18.77 -10.09
CA ILE A 259 -8.85 -19.64 -9.53
C ILE A 259 -10.24 -19.03 -9.77
N LEU A 260 -10.36 -17.70 -9.66
CA LEU A 260 -11.60 -16.97 -9.96
C LEU A 260 -12.00 -17.15 -11.41
N SER A 261 -11.06 -16.97 -12.35
CA SER A 261 -11.25 -17.18 -13.79
C SER A 261 -11.69 -18.62 -14.08
N ASP A 262 -10.96 -19.61 -13.55
CA ASP A 262 -11.31 -21.03 -13.74
C ASP A 262 -12.72 -21.37 -13.23
N THR A 263 -13.15 -20.70 -12.15
CA THR A 263 -14.46 -20.94 -11.51
C THR A 263 -15.59 -20.17 -12.21
N GLN A 264 -15.35 -18.95 -12.68
CA GLN A 264 -16.38 -18.02 -13.14
C GLN A 264 -16.45 -17.87 -14.67
N ASP A 265 -15.32 -17.98 -15.38
CA ASP A 265 -15.24 -17.62 -16.79
C ASP A 265 -15.73 -18.76 -17.68
N LEU A 266 -16.45 -18.38 -18.74
CA LEU A 266 -17.07 -19.29 -19.68
C LEU A 266 -16.08 -19.73 -20.77
N ASP A 267 -16.05 -21.03 -21.10
CA ASP A 267 -15.45 -21.49 -22.34
C ASP A 267 -16.37 -21.11 -23.50
N MET A 268 -15.98 -20.07 -24.23
CA MET A 268 -16.76 -19.53 -25.35
C MET A 268 -16.97 -20.55 -26.47
N ALA A 269 -16.01 -21.44 -26.73
CA ALA A 269 -16.11 -22.43 -27.80
C ALA A 269 -17.15 -23.51 -27.46
N GLU A 270 -17.12 -24.00 -26.23
CA GLU A 270 -18.13 -24.94 -25.73
C GLU A 270 -19.51 -24.26 -25.66
N ALA A 271 -19.59 -23.03 -25.15
CA ALA A 271 -20.84 -22.30 -25.02
C ALA A 271 -21.52 -22.01 -26.37
N ILE A 272 -20.77 -21.58 -27.39
CA ILE A 272 -21.30 -21.35 -28.74
C ILE A 272 -21.82 -22.68 -29.35
N THR A 273 -21.12 -23.78 -29.11
CA THR A 273 -21.55 -25.11 -29.56
C THR A 273 -22.87 -25.51 -28.89
N ASN A 274 -22.97 -25.31 -27.57
CA ASN A 274 -24.18 -25.60 -26.80
C ASN A 274 -25.35 -24.70 -27.21
N LEU A 275 -25.12 -23.40 -27.44
CA LEU A 275 -26.12 -22.49 -27.98
C LEU A 275 -26.63 -22.94 -29.34
N THR A 276 -25.72 -23.28 -30.26
CA THR A 276 -26.09 -23.75 -31.61
C THR A 276 -26.92 -25.04 -31.55
N ASN A 277 -26.56 -25.97 -30.66
CA ASN A 277 -27.33 -27.18 -30.42
C ASN A 277 -28.73 -26.86 -29.86
N ALA A 278 -28.83 -25.93 -28.89
CA ALA A 278 -30.10 -25.49 -28.32
C ALA A 278 -30.99 -24.82 -29.38
N GLU A 279 -30.44 -23.95 -30.23
CA GLU A 279 -31.15 -23.34 -31.36
C GLU A 279 -31.70 -24.38 -32.34
N ASN A 280 -30.88 -25.40 -32.68
CA ASN A 280 -31.29 -26.49 -33.56
C ASN A 280 -32.44 -27.31 -32.93
N ILE A 281 -32.36 -27.64 -31.65
CA ILE A 281 -33.41 -28.35 -30.91
C ILE A 281 -34.69 -27.52 -30.83
N TYR A 282 -34.57 -26.21 -30.62
CA TYR A 282 -35.71 -25.29 -30.57
C TYR A 282 -36.44 -25.22 -31.93
N ARG A 283 -35.69 -25.09 -33.03
CA ARG A 283 -36.25 -25.14 -34.41
C ARG A 283 -36.90 -26.48 -34.71
N ALA A 284 -36.27 -27.59 -34.32
CA ALA A 284 -36.83 -28.93 -34.48
C ALA A 284 -38.14 -29.09 -33.68
N SER A 285 -38.17 -28.61 -32.43
CA SER A 285 -39.35 -28.64 -31.57
C SER A 285 -40.52 -27.87 -32.20
N LEU A 286 -40.28 -26.66 -32.71
CA LEU A 286 -41.29 -25.87 -33.44
C LEU A 286 -41.89 -26.64 -34.63
N SER A 287 -41.05 -27.34 -35.39
CA SER A 287 -41.52 -28.15 -36.53
C SER A 287 -42.40 -29.34 -36.11
N VAL A 288 -42.10 -29.97 -34.97
CA VAL A 288 -42.89 -31.07 -34.40
C VAL A 288 -44.20 -30.55 -33.81
N GLY A 289 -44.17 -29.42 -33.09
CA GLY A 289 -45.36 -28.75 -32.56
C GLY A 289 -46.35 -28.36 -33.66
N ALA A 290 -45.83 -27.86 -34.79
CA ALA A 290 -46.65 -27.55 -35.97
C ALA A 290 -47.40 -28.78 -36.53
N ARG A 291 -46.83 -29.99 -36.41
CA ARG A 291 -47.47 -31.25 -36.82
C ARG A 291 -48.49 -31.78 -35.80
N ILE A 292 -48.27 -31.52 -34.51
CA ILE A 292 -49.17 -31.95 -33.42
C ILE A 292 -50.43 -31.08 -33.33
N ILE A 293 -50.30 -29.78 -33.61
CA ILE A 293 -51.41 -28.81 -33.53
C ILE A 293 -52.34 -28.92 -34.76
N GLN A 294 -51.89 -29.52 -35.86
CA GLN A 294 -52.79 -29.84 -36.98
C GLN A 294 -53.76 -30.94 -36.55
N PRO A 295 -55.08 -30.68 -36.45
CA PRO A 295 -56.03 -31.76 -36.28
C PRO A 295 -55.92 -32.66 -37.51
N THR A 296 -55.66 -33.95 -37.32
CA THR A 296 -55.86 -34.89 -38.42
C THR A 296 -57.35 -34.82 -38.77
N LEU A 297 -57.68 -34.45 -40.01
CA LEU A 297 -59.06 -34.32 -40.49
C LEU A 297 -59.92 -35.58 -40.23
N MET A 298 -59.28 -36.74 -39.97
CA MET A 298 -59.92 -38.00 -39.61
C MET A 298 -60.43 -38.07 -38.16
N GLU A 299 -60.00 -37.18 -37.26
CA GLU A 299 -60.42 -37.17 -35.86
C GLU A 299 -61.57 -36.18 -35.58
N PHE A 300 -61.79 -35.21 -36.48
CA PHE A 300 -62.95 -34.31 -36.45
C PHE A 300 -64.22 -34.95 -37.07
N LEU A 301 -64.07 -36.04 -37.82
CA LEU A 301 -65.15 -36.74 -38.53
C LEU A 301 -65.59 -38.06 -37.85
N ARG A 302 -65.36 -38.23 -36.55
CA ARG A 302 -65.95 -39.33 -35.75
C ARG A 302 -66.89 -38.82 -34.69
#